data_AF-A0A6N2TRE3-F1
#
_entry.id   AF-A0A6N2TRE3-F1
#
_cell.length_a   1.000
_cell.length_b   1.000
_cell.length_c   1.000
_cell.angle_alpha   90.00
_cell.angle_beta   90.00
_cell.angle_gamma   90.00
#
_symmetry.space_group_name_H-M   'P 1'
#
loop_
_entity.id
_entity.type
_entity.pdbx_description
1 polymer ?
#
loop_
_entity_poly.entity_id
_entity_poly.type
_entity_poly.pdbx_seq_one_letter_code
_entity_poly.pdbx_strand_id
1 'polypeptide(L)' 'MKEALSQANVPFRPVDITSGMLPLKQFLKYRDNCPQFDAMREQGRIGIPCLVINKGKEILFTLPEDLSELRGTEE' A
#
# COMPACT_ATOMS: atom_id res chain seq x y z
N MET A 1 -2.90 -0.77 11.91
CA MET A 1 -2.03 -0.93 10.71
C MET A 1 -0.58 -0.61 11.02
N LYS A 2 -0.27 0.60 11.48
CA LYS A 2 1.11 1.02 11.76
C LYS A 2 1.77 0.19 12.88
N GLU A 3 1.04 -0.13 13.94
CA GLU A 3 1.57 -0.92 15.07
C GLU A 3 1.94 -2.35 14.68
N ALA A 4 1.08 -3.04 13.93
CA ALA A 4 1.35 -4.42 13.50
C ALA A 4 2.60 -4.51 12.60
N LEU A 5 2.76 -3.56 11.66
CA LEU A 5 3.96 -3.48 10.82
C LEU A 5 5.22 -3.12 11.64
N SER A 6 5.07 -2.26 12.64
CA SER A 6 6.15 -1.89 13.55
C SER A 6 6.57 -3.05 14.44
N GLN A 7 5.62 -3.87 14.94
CA GLN A 7 5.92 -5.10 15.67
C GLN A 7 6.58 -6.15 14.77
N ALA A 8 6.14 -6.25 13.52
CA ALA A 8 6.73 -7.14 12.53
C ALA A 8 8.09 -6.66 12.00
N ASN A 9 8.64 -5.52 12.46
CA ASN A 9 9.89 -4.92 11.95
C ASN A 9 9.88 -4.72 10.42
N VAL A 10 8.71 -4.56 9.82
CA VAL A 10 8.59 -4.35 8.38
C VAL A 10 8.90 -2.87 8.08
N PRO A 11 9.89 -2.57 7.23
CA PRO A 11 10.18 -1.19 6.87
C PRO A 11 9.04 -0.62 6.02
N PHE A 12 8.16 0.18 6.62
CA PHE A 12 7.08 0.87 5.92
C PHE A 12 7.25 2.38 5.97
N ARG A 13 6.77 3.07 4.92
CA ARG A 13 6.75 4.52 4.87
C ARG A 13 5.30 5.01 4.87
N PRO A 14 4.83 5.69 5.93
CA PRO A 14 3.54 6.34 5.87
C PRO A 14 3.63 7.48 4.86
N VAL A 15 2.75 7.45 3.86
CA VAL A 15 2.62 8.51 2.86
C VAL A 15 1.22 9.08 2.99
N ASP A 16 1.17 10.39 3.26
CA ASP A 16 -0.09 11.11 3.35
C ASP A 16 -0.35 11.83 2.02
N ILE A 17 -1.37 11.40 1.28
CA ILE A 17 -1.70 11.97 -0.03
C ILE A 17 -2.30 13.39 0.08
N THR A 18 -2.80 13.77 1.26
CA THR A 18 -3.40 15.10 1.50
C THR A 18 -2.35 16.13 1.92
N SER A 19 -1.17 15.67 2.34
CA SER A 19 -0.08 16.52 2.80
C SER A 19 0.55 17.38 1.69
N GLY A 20 0.36 17.06 0.40
CA GLY A 20 0.78 17.92 -0.69
C GLY A 20 0.66 17.31 -2.10
N MET A 21 1.07 18.07 -3.12
CA MET A 21 0.99 17.64 -4.52
C MET A 21 1.94 16.49 -4.88
N LEU A 22 3.08 16.37 -4.18
CA LEU A 22 4.06 15.30 -4.40
C LEU A 22 3.51 13.90 -4.10
N PRO A 23 3.01 13.62 -2.87
CA PRO A 23 2.48 12.30 -2.52
C PRO A 23 1.23 11.96 -3.33
N LEU A 24 0.41 12.95 -3.69
CA LEU A 24 -0.73 12.77 -4.57
C LEU A 24 -0.31 12.32 -5.98
N LYS A 25 0.72 12.96 -6.58
CA LYS A 25 1.29 12.53 -7.87
C LYS A 25 1.88 11.13 -7.81
N GLN A 26 2.59 10.79 -6.72
CA GLN A 26 3.11 9.43 -6.52
C GLN A 26 1.98 8.42 -6.43
N PHE A 27 0.93 8.72 -5.67
CA PHE A 27 -0.24 7.87 -5.56
C PHE A 27 -0.97 7.69 -6.89
N LEU A 28 -1.18 8.77 -7.67
CA LEU A 28 -1.75 8.66 -9.01
C LEU A 28 -0.91 7.74 -9.90
N LYS A 29 0.42 7.83 -9.83
CA LYS A 29 1.31 6.98 -10.62
C LYS A 29 1.18 5.51 -10.25
N TYR A 30 1.05 5.18 -8.97
CA TYR A 30 0.76 3.80 -8.54
C TYR A 30 -0.64 3.36 -8.99
N ARG A 31 -1.65 4.21 -8.80
CA ARG A 31 -3.02 3.92 -9.22
C ARG A 31 -3.14 3.65 -10.72
N ASP A 32 -2.43 4.40 -11.56
CA ASP A 32 -2.44 4.21 -13.02
C ASP A 32 -1.60 3.01 -13.47
N ASN A 33 -0.57 2.63 -12.71
CA ASN A 33 0.37 1.58 -13.11
C ASN A 33 0.06 0.21 -12.47
N CYS A 34 -0.78 0.16 -11.44
CA CYS A 34 -1.12 -1.05 -10.71
C CYS A 34 -2.55 -1.52 -11.07
N PRO A 35 -2.71 -2.73 -11.64
CA PRO A 35 -4.02 -3.24 -12.01
C PRO A 35 -4.94 -3.51 -10.80
N GLN A 36 -4.40 -3.65 -9.58
CA GLN A 36 -5.23 -3.79 -8.38
C GLN A 36 -6.07 -2.55 -8.08
N PHE A 37 -5.62 -1.36 -8.52
CA PHE A 37 -6.40 -0.14 -8.39
C PHE A 37 -7.48 0.00 -9.46
N ASP A 38 -7.40 -0.77 -10.54
CA ASP A 38 -8.37 -0.70 -11.63
C ASP A 38 -9.77 -1.13 -11.16
N ALA A 39 -9.82 -2.24 -10.41
CA ALA A 39 -11.05 -2.71 -9.75
C ALA A 39 -11.63 -1.67 -8.77
N MET A 40 -10.77 -0.95 -8.02
CA MET A 40 -11.23 0.11 -7.11
C MET A 40 -11.69 1.36 -7.88
N ARG A 41 -11.00 1.71 -8.97
CA ARG A 41 -11.37 2.81 -9.88
C ARG A 41 -12.73 2.56 -10.51
N GLU A 42 -12.98 1.35 -10.97
CA GLU A 42 -14.25 0.94 -11.56
C GLU A 42 -15.40 1.06 -10.55
N GLN A 43 -15.13 0.78 -9.27
CA GLN A 43 -16.07 1.01 -8.17
C GLN A 43 -16.16 2.48 -7.70
N GLY A 44 -15.45 3.42 -8.34
CA GLY A 44 -15.41 4.83 -7.94
C GLY A 44 -14.74 5.09 -6.59
N ARG A 45 -13.95 4.12 -6.09
CA ARG A 45 -13.25 4.21 -4.81
C ARG A 45 -11.78 4.54 -5.03
N ILE A 46 -11.24 5.35 -4.13
CA ILE A 46 -9.81 5.70 -4.16
C ILE A 46 -8.97 4.53 -3.61
N GLY A 47 -9.56 3.65 -2.79
CA GLY A 47 -8.87 2.49 -2.23
C GLY A 47 -7.87 2.87 -1.12
N ILE A 48 -8.29 3.70 -0.16
CA ILE A 48 -7.44 4.13 0.96
C ILE A 48 -8.18 3.78 2.27
N PRO A 49 -7.50 3.27 3.32
CA PRO A 49 -6.06 2.99 3.44
C PRO A 49 -5.60 1.80 2.59
N CYS A 50 -4.43 1.91 1.98
CA CYS A 50 -3.78 0.83 1.23
C CYS A 50 -2.29 0.73 1.59
N LEU A 51 -1.79 -0.50 1.61
CA LEU A 51 -0.38 -0.84 1.66
C LEU A 51 0.12 -1.08 0.24
N VAL A 52 1.21 -0.41 -0.12
CA VAL A 52 1.89 -0.61 -1.40
C VAL A 52 3.14 -1.43 -1.14
N ILE A 53 3.18 -2.65 -1.64
CA ILE A 53 4.32 -3.58 -1.48
C ILE A 53 5.14 -3.57 -2.77
N ASN A 54 6.46 -3.67 -2.63
CA ASN A 54 7.38 -3.76 -3.77
C ASN A 54 7.15 -2.68 -4.85
N LYS A 55 6.96 -1.41 -4.43
CA LYS A 55 6.72 -0.25 -5.32
C LYS A 55 5.53 -0.43 -6.28
N GLY A 56 4.43 -1.02 -5.81
CA GLY A 56 3.22 -1.20 -6.61
C GLY A 56 3.15 -2.54 -7.33
N LYS A 57 3.93 -3.52 -6.90
CA LYS A 57 3.76 -4.90 -7.36
C LYS A 57 2.48 -5.50 -6.77
N GLU A 58 2.20 -5.15 -5.51
CA GLU A 58 1.02 -5.62 -4.80
C GLU A 58 0.44 -4.52 -3.92
N ILE A 59 -0.89 -4.45 -3.89
CA ILE A 59 -1.64 -3.45 -3.13
C ILE A 59 -2.57 -4.19 -2.18
N LEU A 60 -2.42 -3.93 -0.88
CA LEU A 60 -3.28 -4.51 0.16
C LEU A 60 -4.16 -3.41 0.76
N PHE A 61 -5.48 -3.58 0.71
CA PHE A 61 -6.42 -2.64 1.32
C PHE A 61 -6.73 -2.96 2.79
N THR A 62 -6.28 -4.12 3.25
CA THR A 62 -6.44 -4.62 4.62
C THR A 62 -5.09 -5.13 5.11
N LEU A 63 -4.83 -5.03 6.41
CA LEU A 63 -3.68 -5.74 6.99
C LEU A 63 -3.96 -7.24 6.86
N PRO A 64 -3.05 -8.03 6.26
CA PRO A 64 -3.11 -9.45 6.45
C PRO A 64 -2.86 -9.75 7.94
N GLU A 65 -3.58 -10.73 8.47
CA GLU A 65 -3.41 -11.19 9.86
C GLU A 65 -1.99 -11.74 10.08
N ASP A 66 -1.38 -12.27 9.02
CA ASP A 66 0.01 -12.69 8.98
C ASP A 66 0.87 -11.67 8.21
N LEU A 67 1.67 -10.91 8.94
CA LEU A 67 2.67 -9.99 8.38
C LEU A 67 4.01 -10.69 8.10
N SER A 68 4.11 -11.99 8.39
CA SER A 68 5.31 -12.81 8.20
C SER A 68 5.61 -12.95 6.70
N GLU A 69 4.59 -13.00 5.86
CA GLU A 69 4.73 -13.04 4.39
C GLU A 69 5.40 -11.77 3.81
N LEU A 70 5.31 -10.63 4.50
CA LEU A 70 5.92 -9.36 4.05
C LEU A 70 7.41 -9.27 4.37
N ARG A 71 7.91 -10.09 5.29
CA ARG A 71 9.32 -10.07 5.71
C ARG A 71 10.24 -10.82 4.75
N GLY A 72 9.69 -11.54 3.76
CA GLY A 72 10.44 -12.51 3.01
C GLY A 72 10.75 -13.70 3.90
N THR A 73 10.35 -14.88 3.45
CA THR A 73 10.89 -16.13 3.95
C THR A 73 12.36 -16.15 3.55
N GLU A 74 13.24 -15.66 4.41
CA GLU A 74 14.62 -16.13 4.43
C GLU A 74 14.59 -17.42 5.26
N GLU A 75 14.59 -18.55 4.53
CA GLU A 75 14.78 -19.91 5.04
C GLU A 75 16.12 -20.06 5.77
#